data_AF-A0A496N4L5-F1
#
_entry.id   AF-A0A496N4L5-F1
#
_cell.length_a   1.000
_cell.length_b   1.000
_cell.length_c   1.000
_cell.angle_alpha   90.00
_cell.angle_beta   90.00
_cell.angle_gamma   90.00
#
_symmetry.space_group_name_H-M   'P 1'
#
loop_
_entity.id
_entity.type
_entity.pdbx_description
1 polymer ?
#
loop_
_entity_poly.entity_id
_entity_poly.type
_entity_poly.pdbx_seq_one_letter_code
_entity_poly.pdbx_strand_id
1 'polypeptide(L)'
;MEFNVKNGSIKKQRTGCVIIGVYETRRFSESAEELDRLSEGYLSNILRKGDLDGKVGQTLLLHHVPNMPAERVLLVGCGKERELTERQYKQLTQKAIQVLNETGATEAVSFLSELHVKGRSTYWNIRFA
;
A
#
# COMPACT_ATOMS: atom_id res chain seq x y z
N MET A 1 5.82 -18.20 4.87
CA MET A 1 5.35 -17.18 3.91
C MET A 1 6.34 -17.17 2.75
N GLU A 2 5.87 -17.32 1.52
CA GLU A 2 6.71 -17.30 0.32
C GLU A 2 6.67 -15.90 -0.30
N PHE A 3 7.79 -15.43 -0.85
CA PHE A 3 7.91 -14.12 -1.46
C PHE A 3 8.38 -14.25 -2.90
N ASN A 4 7.74 -13.54 -3.82
CA ASN A 4 8.12 -13.48 -5.22
C ASN A 4 8.01 -12.03 -5.73
N VAL A 5 9.02 -11.56 -6.45
CA VAL A 5 9.04 -10.22 -7.03
C VAL A 5 8.56 -10.32 -8.48
N LYS A 6 7.44 -9.65 -8.78
CA LYS A 6 6.90 -9.55 -10.14
C LYS A 6 6.93 -8.10 -10.60
N ASN A 7 7.38 -7.89 -11.83
CA ASN A 7 7.15 -6.65 -12.55
C ASN A 7 5.90 -6.83 -13.41
N GLY A 8 4.78 -6.24 -13.03
CA GLY A 8 3.52 -6.45 -13.72
C GLY A 8 2.54 -5.31 -13.49
N SER A 9 1.68 -5.06 -14.49
CA SER A 9 0.66 -4.03 -14.39
C SER A 9 -0.33 -4.35 -13.27
N ILE A 10 -0.62 -3.33 -12.46
CA ILE A 10 -1.60 -3.33 -11.38
C ILE A 10 -2.97 -3.87 -11.85
N LYS A 11 -3.36 -3.53 -13.09
CA LYS A 11 -4.65 -3.92 -13.71
C LYS A 11 -4.86 -5.42 -13.82
N LYS A 12 -3.79 -6.21 -13.81
CA LYS A 12 -3.84 -7.68 -13.99
C LYS A 12 -3.73 -8.45 -12.67
N GLN A 13 -3.59 -7.77 -11.54
CA GLN A 13 -3.37 -8.41 -10.25
C GLN A 13 -4.70 -8.88 -9.63
N ARG A 14 -5.17 -10.06 -10.04
CA ARG A 14 -6.27 -10.77 -9.37
C ARG A 14 -5.71 -11.45 -8.13
N THR A 15 -5.76 -10.77 -6.99
CA THR A 15 -5.14 -11.22 -5.74
C THR A 15 -6.08 -11.03 -4.56
N GLY A 16 -5.84 -11.76 -3.47
CA GLY A 16 -6.65 -11.66 -2.26
C GLY A 16 -6.57 -10.29 -1.57
N CYS A 17 -5.45 -9.58 -1.70
CA CYS A 17 -5.29 -8.21 -1.21
C CYS A 17 -4.16 -7.45 -1.95
N VAL A 18 -4.39 -6.17 -2.24
CA VAL A 18 -3.34 -5.25 -2.70
C VAL A 18 -2.98 -4.28 -1.57
N ILE A 19 -1.69 -4.06 -1.32
CA ILE A 19 -1.20 -3.14 -0.30
C ILE A 19 -0.59 -1.90 -0.97
N ILE A 20 -1.04 -0.73 -0.55
CA ILE A 20 -0.60 0.57 -1.08
C ILE A 20 -0.29 1.61 -0.02
N GLY A 21 0.62 2.51 -0.35
CA GLY A 21 1.05 3.59 0.52
C GLY A 21 0.24 4.88 0.34
N VAL A 22 -0.04 5.55 1.45
CA VAL A 22 -0.65 6.88 1.52
C VAL A 22 0.23 7.78 2.38
N TYR A 23 0.70 8.88 1.82
CA TYR A 23 1.46 9.89 2.54
C TYR A 23 0.53 10.83 3.32
N GLU A 24 1.12 11.57 4.26
CA GLU A 24 0.47 12.71 4.91
C GLU A 24 -0.09 13.69 3.88
N THR A 25 -1.07 14.49 4.31
CA THR A 25 -1.86 15.37 3.43
C THR A 25 -2.66 14.61 2.37
N ARG A 26 -2.94 13.32 2.61
CA ARG A 26 -3.81 12.48 1.78
C ARG A 26 -3.30 12.32 0.34
N ARG A 27 -1.98 12.27 0.18
CA ARG A 27 -1.34 12.00 -1.12
C ARG A 27 -1.08 10.52 -1.30
N PHE A 28 -1.30 10.02 -2.50
CA PHE A 28 -1.04 8.63 -2.84
C PHE A 28 0.41 8.40 -3.26
N SER A 29 0.91 7.16 -3.10
CA SER A 29 2.08 6.70 -3.85
C SER A 29 1.75 6.56 -5.34
N GLU A 30 2.77 6.48 -6.20
CA GLU A 30 2.58 6.40 -7.67
C GLU A 30 1.64 5.25 -8.08
N SER A 31 1.88 4.05 -7.57
CA SER A 31 1.02 2.89 -7.80
C SER A 31 -0.38 3.04 -7.18
N ALA A 32 -0.50 3.78 -6.06
CA ALA A 32 -1.80 4.09 -5.46
C ALA A 32 -2.61 5.10 -6.29
N GLU A 33 -1.96 6.06 -6.96
CA GLU A 33 -2.61 6.96 -7.91
C GLU A 33 -3.13 6.22 -9.16
N GLU A 34 -2.40 5.20 -9.65
CA GLU A 34 -2.91 4.34 -10.73
C GLU A 34 -4.12 3.52 -10.28
N LEU A 35 -4.10 2.97 -9.06
CA LEU A 35 -5.24 2.26 -8.47
C LEU A 35 -6.46 3.17 -8.27
N ASP A 36 -6.25 4.39 -7.79
CA ASP A 36 -7.35 5.34 -7.60
C ASP A 36 -8.03 5.68 -8.93
N ARG A 37 -7.25 5.91 -9.99
CA ARG A 37 -7.76 6.11 -11.36
C ARG A 37 -8.59 4.93 -11.85
N LEU A 38 -8.13 3.71 -11.59
CA LEU A 38 -8.87 2.50 -11.94
C LEU A 38 -10.17 2.37 -11.15
N SER A 39 -10.14 2.75 -9.87
CA SER A 39 -11.32 2.77 -8.99
C SER A 39 -12.22 3.99 -9.18
N GLU A 40 -12.00 4.79 -10.23
CA GLU A 40 -12.76 6.01 -10.55
C GLU A 40 -12.80 7.03 -9.40
N GLY A 41 -11.68 7.19 -8.68
CA GLY A 41 -11.56 8.16 -7.59
C GLY A 41 -12.18 7.71 -6.26
N TYR A 42 -12.52 6.42 -6.14
CA TYR A 42 -13.08 5.85 -4.90
C TYR A 42 -12.13 6.01 -3.72
N LEU A 43 -10.83 5.70 -3.89
CA LEU A 43 -9.84 5.81 -2.80
C LEU A 43 -9.65 7.28 -2.41
N SER A 44 -9.58 8.19 -3.39
CA SER A 44 -9.55 9.63 -3.16
C SER A 44 -10.75 10.11 -2.34
N ASN A 45 -11.94 9.56 -2.59
CA ASN A 45 -13.15 9.89 -1.82
C ASN A 45 -13.05 9.46 -0.35
N ILE A 46 -12.53 8.26 -0.10
CA ILE A 46 -12.26 7.75 1.26
C ILE A 46 -11.28 8.66 2.00
N LEU A 47 -10.18 9.05 1.35
CA LEU A 47 -9.23 9.99 1.97
C LEU A 47 -9.86 11.36 2.23
N ARG A 48 -10.68 11.89 1.31
CA ARG A 48 -11.38 13.17 1.50
C ARG A 48 -12.31 13.15 2.72
N LYS A 49 -12.95 12.03 3.01
CA LYS A 49 -13.80 11.84 4.20
C LYS A 49 -13.02 11.81 5.51
N GLY A 50 -11.70 11.62 5.46
CA GLY A 50 -10.83 11.63 6.63
C GLY A 50 -10.67 10.27 7.31
N ASP A 51 -11.00 9.17 6.61
CA ASP A 51 -10.83 7.81 7.14
C ASP A 51 -9.35 7.42 7.31
N LEU A 52 -8.45 8.12 6.62
CA LEU A 52 -6.99 7.94 6.72
C LEU A 52 -6.26 9.26 6.45
N ASP A 53 -5.37 9.67 7.35
CA ASP A 53 -4.56 10.89 7.22
C ASP A 53 -3.18 10.64 6.61
N GLY A 54 -2.76 9.38 6.52
CA GLY A 54 -1.45 8.99 5.99
C GLY A 54 -0.31 9.01 7.00
N LYS A 55 -0.60 9.09 8.31
CA LYS A 55 0.44 9.04 9.35
C LYS A 55 1.07 7.66 9.42
N VAL A 56 2.35 7.60 9.79
CA VAL A 56 3.11 6.35 9.91
C VAL A 56 2.37 5.34 10.79
N GLY A 57 2.12 4.15 10.23
CA GLY A 57 1.52 3.02 10.96
C GLY A 57 0.00 3.02 11.01
N GLN A 58 -0.67 4.03 10.43
CA GLN A 58 -2.11 3.93 10.17
C GLN A 58 -2.38 2.93 9.06
N THR A 59 -3.49 2.21 9.16
CA THR A 59 -3.92 1.26 8.14
C THR A 59 -5.43 1.33 7.95
N LEU A 60 -5.88 1.20 6.71
CA LEU A 60 -7.30 1.10 6.39
C LEU A 60 -7.51 -0.03 5.37
N LEU A 61 -8.26 -1.05 5.78
CA LEU A 61 -8.63 -2.17 4.91
C LEU A 61 -9.98 -1.87 4.25
N LEU A 62 -10.00 -1.93 2.93
CA LEU A 62 -11.19 -1.74 2.12
C LEU A 62 -11.55 -3.06 1.42
N HIS A 63 -12.83 -3.40 1.43
CA HIS A 63 -13.37 -4.56 0.74
C HIS A 63 -14.15 -4.10 -0.48
N HIS A 64 -14.12 -4.88 -1.56
CA HIS A 64 -14.93 -4.64 -2.76
C HIS A 64 -14.78 -3.23 -3.33
N VAL A 65 -13.53 -2.78 -3.51
CA VAL A 65 -13.25 -1.51 -4.18
C VAL A 65 -13.74 -1.59 -5.63
N PRO A 66 -14.50 -0.60 -6.14
CA PRO A 66 -15.01 -0.60 -7.51
C PRO A 66 -13.89 -0.77 -8.53
N ASN A 67 -14.16 -1.51 -9.61
CA ASN A 67 -13.26 -1.70 -10.75
C ASN A 67 -11.87 -2.28 -10.42
N MET A 68 -11.71 -2.84 -9.21
CA MET A 68 -10.48 -3.49 -8.78
C MET A 68 -10.50 -4.99 -9.04
N PRO A 69 -9.42 -5.55 -9.63
CA PRO A 69 -9.29 -6.99 -9.79
C PRO A 69 -9.01 -7.72 -8.47
N ALA A 70 -8.55 -7.00 -7.44
CA ALA A 70 -8.28 -7.54 -6.12
C ALA A 70 -9.53 -7.47 -5.22
N GLU A 71 -9.70 -8.46 -4.34
CA GLU A 71 -10.85 -8.51 -3.42
C GLU A 71 -10.78 -7.44 -2.32
N ARG A 72 -9.56 -7.07 -1.93
CA ARG A 72 -9.26 -6.16 -0.83
C ARG A 72 -8.16 -5.19 -1.22
N VAL A 73 -8.23 -3.98 -0.67
CA VAL A 73 -7.18 -2.96 -0.77
C VAL A 73 -6.82 -2.51 0.64
N LEU A 74 -5.56 -2.72 1.02
CA LEU A 74 -4.99 -2.24 2.28
C LEU A 74 -4.22 -0.95 2.02
N LEU A 75 -4.72 0.15 2.56
CA LEU A 75 -4.03 1.43 2.60
C LEU A 75 -3.13 1.48 3.83
N VAL A 76 -1.87 1.89 3.67
CA VAL A 76 -0.89 2.01 4.75
C VAL A 76 -0.36 3.45 4.77
N GLY A 77 -0.48 4.11 5.92
CA GLY A 77 0.02 5.47 6.13
C GLY A 77 1.54 5.50 6.23
N CYS A 78 2.20 6.25 5.34
CA CYS A 78 3.65 6.28 5.18
C CYS A 78 4.34 7.48 5.86
N GLY A 79 3.58 8.41 6.42
CA GLY A 79 4.10 9.68 6.92
C GLY A 79 4.37 10.67 5.79
N LYS A 80 5.28 11.62 6.03
CA LYS A 80 5.66 12.61 5.02
C LYS A 80 6.45 12.00 3.88
N GLU A 81 6.14 12.44 2.67
CA GLU A 81 6.88 12.07 1.47
C GLU A 81 8.37 12.40 1.63
N ARG A 82 9.24 11.48 1.25
CA ARG A 82 10.71 11.60 1.36
C ARG A 82 11.33 11.70 2.77
N GLU A 83 10.52 11.67 3.82
CA GLU A 83 11.01 11.61 5.21
C GLU A 83 10.95 10.19 5.80
N LEU A 84 10.46 9.21 5.04
CA LEU A 84 10.35 7.83 5.48
C LEU A 84 11.73 7.25 5.79
N THR A 85 11.95 6.90 7.05
CA THR A 85 13.18 6.26 7.53
C THR A 85 13.11 4.74 7.38
N GLU A 86 14.26 4.07 7.42
CA GLU A 86 14.33 2.60 7.42
C GLU A 86 13.54 1.94 8.54
N ARG A 87 13.58 2.54 9.74
CA ARG A 87 12.84 2.05 10.91
C ARG A 87 11.34 2.11 10.63
N GLN A 88 10.87 3.24 10.11
CA GLN A 88 9.46 3.41 9.77
C GLN A 88 9.07 2.45 8.64
N TYR A 89 9.87 2.34 7.57
CA TYR A 89 9.61 1.39 6.48
C TYR A 89 9.37 -0.04 6.99
N LYS A 90 10.27 -0.56 7.83
CA LYS A 90 10.11 -1.89 8.45
C LYS A 90 8.85 -1.98 9.32
N GLN A 91 8.52 -0.92 10.06
CA GLN A 91 7.29 -0.86 10.85
C GLN A 91 6.04 -0.90 9.97
N LEU A 92 6.03 -0.20 8.83
CA LEU A 92 4.91 -0.21 7.88
C LEU A 92 4.71 -1.60 7.27
N THR A 93 5.79 -2.22 6.80
CA THR A 93 5.76 -3.59 6.28
C THR A 93 5.24 -4.58 7.31
N GLN A 94 5.78 -4.53 8.54
CA GLN A 94 5.34 -5.39 9.63
C GLN A 94 3.85 -5.19 9.95
N LYS A 95 3.39 -3.93 9.98
CA LYS A 95 1.99 -3.60 10.26
C LYS A 95 1.07 -4.10 9.14
N ALA A 96 1.49 -3.95 7.89
CA ALA A 96 0.72 -4.45 6.74
C ALA A 96 0.56 -5.98 6.80
N ILE A 97 1.63 -6.71 7.11
CA ILE A 97 1.60 -8.17 7.30
C ILE A 97 0.69 -8.55 8.48
N GLN A 98 0.75 -7.82 9.59
CA GLN A 98 -0.11 -8.08 10.74
C GLN A 98 -1.60 -7.94 10.36
N VAL A 99 -1.97 -6.86 9.68
CA VAL A 99 -3.35 -6.65 9.22
C VAL A 99 -3.77 -7.75 8.25
N LEU A 100 -2.90 -8.13 7.31
CA LEU A 100 -3.18 -9.22 6.37
C LEU A 100 -3.46 -10.55 7.06
N ASN A 101 -2.70 -10.89 8.11
CA ASN A 101 -2.90 -12.13 8.88
C ASN A 101 -4.23 -12.16 9.65
N GLU A 102 -4.82 -10.99 9.91
CA GLU A 102 -6.16 -10.85 10.50
C GLU A 102 -7.28 -10.98 9.44
N THR A 103 -6.91 -11.05 8.15
CA THR A 103 -7.84 -11.27 7.04
C THR A 103 -7.83 -12.72 6.54
N GLY A 104 -8.81 -13.07 5.70
CA GLY A 104 -8.83 -14.34 4.97
C GLY A 104 -8.03 -14.34 3.66
N ALA A 105 -7.18 -13.34 3.38
CA ALA A 105 -6.42 -13.28 2.14
C ALA A 105 -5.29 -14.33 2.13
N THR A 106 -5.31 -15.21 1.12
CA THR A 106 -4.27 -16.25 0.93
C THR A 106 -3.02 -15.73 0.24
N GLU A 107 -3.15 -14.67 -0.55
CA GLU A 107 -2.06 -13.99 -1.24
C GLU A 107 -2.28 -12.47 -1.22
N ALA A 108 -1.17 -11.73 -1.24
CA ALA A 108 -1.19 -10.28 -1.33
C ALA A 108 -0.04 -9.76 -2.20
N VAL A 109 -0.27 -8.62 -2.85
CA VAL A 109 0.77 -7.88 -3.59
C VAL A 109 1.04 -6.57 -2.89
N SER A 110 2.31 -6.34 -2.55
CA SER A 110 2.75 -5.13 -1.86
C SER A 110 3.44 -4.16 -2.82
N PHE A 111 2.91 -2.95 -2.92
CA PHE A 111 3.53 -1.82 -3.64
C PHE A 111 4.34 -0.92 -2.70
N LEU A 112 4.54 -1.31 -1.44
CA LEU A 112 5.34 -0.54 -0.49
C LEU A 112 6.82 -0.47 -0.88
N SER A 113 7.31 -1.44 -1.66
CA SER A 113 8.70 -1.48 -2.13
C SER A 113 9.09 -0.30 -3.03
N GLU A 114 8.11 0.38 -3.61
CA GLU A 114 8.28 1.55 -4.49
C GLU A 114 8.41 2.87 -3.71
N LEU A 115 8.17 2.85 -2.39
CA LEU A 115 8.24 4.06 -1.56
C LEU A 115 9.66 4.62 -1.48
N HIS A 116 9.77 5.96 -1.48
CA HIS A 116 11.05 6.61 -1.26
C HIS A 116 11.47 6.49 0.21
N VAL A 117 12.49 5.68 0.49
CA VAL A 117 13.11 5.56 1.81
C VAL A 117 14.40 6.39 1.82
N LYS A 118 14.50 7.32 2.78
CA LYS A 118 15.62 8.26 2.86
C LYS A 118 16.96 7.53 2.94
N GLY A 119 17.86 7.82 1.99
CA GLY A 119 19.20 7.25 1.94
C GLY A 119 19.26 5.79 1.49
N ARG A 120 18.19 5.25 0.90
CA ARG A 120 18.11 3.86 0.44
C ARG A 120 17.68 3.75 -1.01
N SER A 121 18.09 2.65 -1.64
CA SER A 121 17.72 2.30 -3.02
C SER A 121 16.50 1.39 -3.04
N THR A 122 15.82 1.32 -4.18
CA THR A 122 14.72 0.37 -4.40
C THR A 122 15.14 -1.08 -4.15
N TYR A 123 16.39 -1.44 -4.45
CA TYR A 123 16.93 -2.77 -4.11
C TYR A 123 16.88 -3.04 -2.60
N TRP A 124 17.23 -2.06 -1.77
CA TRP A 124 17.14 -2.19 -0.32
C TRP A 124 15.68 -2.37 0.10
N ASN A 125 14.77 -1.59 -0.46
CA ASN A 125 13.34 -1.73 -0.17
C ASN A 125 12.84 -3.14 -0.48
N ILE A 126 13.14 -3.66 -1.67
CA ILE A 126 12.74 -5.02 -2.10
C ILE A 126 13.30 -6.09 -1.17
N ARG A 127 14.55 -5.94 -0.71
CA ARG A 127 15.21 -6.89 0.20
C ARG A 127 14.59 -6.94 1.59
N PHE A 128 14.00 -5.83 2.05
CA PHE A 128 13.44 -5.67 3.39
C PHE A 128 11.91 -5.46 3.40
N ALA A 129 11.27 -5.68 2.26
CA ALA A 129 9.82 -5.65 2.08
C ALA A 129 9.15 -6.92 2.62
#